data_AF-A0A257GV33-F1
#
_entry.id   AF-A0A257GV33-F1
#
_cell.length_a   1.000
_cell.length_b   1.000
_cell.length_c   1.000
_cell.angle_alpha   90.00
_cell.angle_beta   90.00
_cell.angle_gamma   90.00
#
_symmetry.space_group_name_H-M   'P 1'
#
loop_
_entity.id
_entity.type
_entity.pdbx_description
1 polymer ?
#
loop_
_entity_poly.entity_id
_entity_poly.type
_entity_poly.pdbx_seq_one_letter_code
_entity_poly.pdbx_strand_id
1 'polypeptide(L)'
;PVKLGISFTLTHYNQAGALVLIYADGSVQVNHGGTEMGQGLHTKILGVAMLELGLPAASIRLMHTRTDKVPNTSATAASSGSDLNGMAVADACRQLRERLATLAAERLGCAVEEIRFSDGHVTGLEGAGMTFAALAGLAYTRRLQLSAAGFYATPDLKWDWNVGKGRPFHYFAFGAAVSEVEIDGHTGMSAVRRVDILHDVGNSLNASLDRGQIEGAFVQGVGWLTCEELKWNDQGTLLTHSASTYAIPAISDAPKDFRVSLLSNAAQEKTIHGSKAVGEPPFMLAISVREALRDAVSAFGKEGDFDLPSPSTGEAVKKVIG
;
A
#
# COMPACT_ATOMS: atom_id res chain seq x y z
N PRO A 1 12.67 15.94 -1.18
CA PRO A 1 11.25 15.56 -0.92
C PRO A 1 10.70 14.81 -2.14
N VAL A 2 9.95 13.72 -1.94
CA VAL A 2 9.33 12.94 -3.02
C VAL A 2 7.90 13.42 -3.28
N LYS A 3 7.50 13.39 -4.55
CA LYS A 3 6.12 13.48 -5.03
C LYS A 3 5.93 12.38 -6.07
N LEU A 4 5.22 11.30 -5.72
CA LEU A 4 4.97 10.18 -6.62
C LEU A 4 3.48 10.13 -6.99
N GLY A 5 3.18 10.01 -8.28
CA GLY A 5 1.81 9.89 -8.79
C GLY A 5 1.27 8.47 -8.61
N ILE A 6 0.02 8.34 -8.19
CA ILE A 6 -0.63 7.04 -7.95
C ILE A 6 -1.73 6.79 -8.99
N SER A 7 -1.51 5.75 -9.80
CA SER A 7 -2.41 5.10 -10.77
C SER A 7 -1.57 4.36 -11.82
N PHE A 8 -2.19 3.50 -12.61
CA PHE A 8 -1.63 3.14 -13.91
C PHE A 8 -1.79 4.29 -14.91
N THR A 9 -0.82 4.46 -15.79
CA THR A 9 -0.88 5.45 -16.89
C THR A 9 -1.95 5.11 -17.94
N LEU A 10 -2.36 3.84 -18.05
CA LEU A 10 -3.46 3.40 -18.90
C LEU A 10 -4.76 3.31 -18.08
N THR A 11 -5.78 4.07 -18.49
CA THR A 11 -7.06 4.20 -17.75
C THR A 11 -7.71 2.86 -17.43
N HIS A 12 -7.75 1.91 -18.39
CA HIS A 12 -8.41 0.62 -18.20
C HIS A 12 -7.71 -0.31 -17.19
N TYR A 13 -6.47 -0.01 -16.77
CA TYR A 13 -5.85 -0.76 -15.67
C TYR A 13 -6.27 -0.27 -14.28
N ASN A 14 -6.93 0.89 -14.20
CA ASN A 14 -7.37 1.47 -12.92
C ASN A 14 -8.77 0.98 -12.53
N GLN A 15 -8.91 -0.35 -12.46
CA GLN A 15 -10.15 -1.02 -12.05
C GLN A 15 -9.88 -2.24 -11.17
N ALA A 16 -10.82 -2.54 -10.28
CA ALA A 16 -10.80 -3.76 -9.48
C ALA A 16 -12.22 -4.29 -9.23
N GLY A 17 -12.30 -5.59 -8.98
CA GLY A 17 -13.52 -6.28 -8.58
C GLY A 17 -13.36 -7.02 -7.26
N ALA A 18 -14.50 -7.32 -6.64
CA ALA A 18 -14.59 -8.11 -5.43
C ALA A 18 -15.85 -9.00 -5.45
N LEU A 19 -15.83 -10.07 -4.67
CA LEU A 19 -16.97 -10.94 -4.41
C LEU A 19 -17.06 -11.20 -2.91
N VAL A 20 -18.19 -10.80 -2.32
CA VAL A 20 -18.47 -10.99 -0.89
C VAL A 20 -19.69 -11.89 -0.73
N LEU A 21 -19.55 -12.91 0.12
CA LEU A 21 -20.56 -13.91 0.41
C LEU A 21 -20.83 -13.93 1.91
N ILE A 22 -22.08 -13.81 2.32
CA ILE A 22 -22.51 -14.01 3.71
C ILE A 22 -23.24 -15.34 3.80
N TYR A 23 -22.77 -16.22 4.68
CA TYR A 23 -23.42 -17.51 4.96
C TYR A 23 -24.53 -17.33 6.01
N ALA A 24 -25.46 -18.27 6.06
CA ALA A 24 -26.62 -18.20 6.96
C ALA A 24 -26.24 -18.22 8.46
N ASP A 25 -25.03 -18.67 8.80
CA ASP A 25 -24.48 -18.62 10.17
C ASP A 25 -23.84 -17.26 10.52
N GLY A 26 -23.84 -16.31 9.59
CA GLY A 26 -23.22 -14.99 9.75
C GLY A 26 -21.73 -14.92 9.43
N SER A 27 -21.10 -16.04 9.07
CA SER A 27 -19.73 -16.01 8.57
C SER A 27 -19.66 -15.39 7.17
N VAL A 28 -18.55 -14.73 6.86
CA VAL A 28 -18.37 -13.97 5.61
C VAL A 28 -17.13 -14.45 4.88
N GLN A 29 -17.25 -14.66 3.58
CA GLN A 29 -16.10 -14.83 2.68
C GLN A 29 -15.91 -13.62 1.79
N VAL A 30 -14.67 -13.14 1.70
CA VAL A 30 -14.28 -12.01 0.86
C VAL A 30 -13.23 -12.48 -0.16
N ASN A 31 -13.48 -12.22 -1.44
CA ASN A 31 -12.51 -12.37 -2.53
C ASN A 31 -12.34 -11.02 -3.22
N HIS A 32 -11.12 -10.72 -3.66
CA HIS A 32 -10.81 -9.53 -4.46
C HIS A 32 -9.75 -9.87 -5.51
N GLY A 33 -9.55 -8.97 -6.48
CA GLY A 33 -8.62 -9.18 -7.58
C GLY A 33 -7.14 -8.99 -7.24
N GLY A 34 -6.84 -8.21 -6.20
CA GLY A 34 -5.46 -7.98 -5.76
C GLY A 34 -4.78 -9.23 -5.18
N THR A 35 -3.45 -9.25 -5.24
CA THR A 35 -2.59 -10.39 -4.85
C THR A 35 -1.67 -10.00 -3.70
N GLU A 36 -1.67 -10.81 -2.64
CA GLU A 36 -0.72 -10.67 -1.52
C GLU A 36 0.69 -11.09 -1.92
N MET A 37 1.67 -10.26 -1.59
CA MET A 37 3.11 -10.47 -1.83
C MET A 37 3.97 -9.97 -0.65
N GLY A 38 3.37 -9.78 0.53
CA GLY A 38 4.03 -9.32 1.75
C GLY A 38 3.72 -7.86 2.13
N GLN A 39 3.00 -7.13 1.27
CA GLN A 39 2.60 -5.74 1.52
C GLN A 39 1.42 -5.61 2.50
N GLY A 40 0.83 -6.73 2.92
CA GLY A 40 -0.30 -6.75 3.85
C GLY A 40 -1.61 -6.28 3.22
N LEU A 41 -1.76 -6.50 1.91
CA LEU A 41 -2.97 -6.16 1.17
C LEU A 41 -4.19 -6.88 1.77
N HIS A 42 -4.09 -8.18 2.00
CA HIS A 42 -5.18 -8.97 2.57
C HIS A 42 -5.59 -8.42 3.95
N THR A 43 -4.63 -8.13 4.82
CA THR A 43 -4.92 -7.54 6.14
C THR A 43 -5.65 -6.20 6.05
N LYS A 44 -5.27 -5.33 5.10
CA LYS A 44 -5.98 -4.05 4.86
C LYS A 44 -7.41 -4.27 4.36
N ILE A 45 -7.59 -5.19 3.40
CA ILE A 45 -8.93 -5.53 2.88
C ILE A 45 -9.82 -6.14 3.97
N LEU A 46 -9.26 -6.97 4.85
CA LEU A 46 -9.99 -7.48 6.02
C LEU A 46 -10.49 -6.33 6.89
N GLY A 47 -9.64 -5.35 7.19
CA GLY A 47 -10.03 -4.15 7.95
C GLY A 47 -11.15 -3.36 7.26
N VAL A 48 -11.10 -3.22 5.94
CA VAL A 48 -12.18 -2.58 5.16
C VAL A 48 -13.49 -3.35 5.30
N ALA A 49 -13.47 -4.68 5.14
CA ALA A 49 -14.68 -5.49 5.27
C ALA A 49 -15.24 -5.49 6.70
N MET A 50 -14.37 -5.52 7.72
CA MET A 50 -14.77 -5.40 9.13
C MET A 50 -15.52 -4.10 9.39
N LEU A 51 -14.99 -2.97 8.90
CA LEU A 51 -15.61 -1.65 9.08
C LEU A 51 -16.93 -1.54 8.32
N GLU A 52 -16.97 -1.99 7.07
CA GLU A 52 -18.16 -1.84 6.24
C GLU A 52 -19.32 -2.75 6.69
N LEU A 53 -19.03 -3.93 7.26
CA LEU A 53 -20.05 -4.87 7.75
C LEU A 53 -20.30 -4.79 9.26
N GLY A 54 -19.46 -4.06 10.01
CA GLY A 54 -19.54 -3.99 11.47
C GLY A 54 -19.24 -5.35 12.14
N LEU A 55 -18.28 -6.10 11.61
CA LEU A 55 -17.95 -7.46 12.04
C LEU A 55 -16.53 -7.55 12.64
N PRO A 56 -16.31 -8.44 13.62
CA PRO A 56 -14.95 -8.77 14.05
C PRO A 56 -14.22 -9.59 12.98
N ALA A 57 -12.89 -9.53 12.99
CA ALA A 57 -12.04 -10.26 12.05
C ALA A 57 -12.34 -11.76 11.99
N ALA A 58 -12.66 -12.38 13.13
CA ALA A 58 -12.93 -13.81 13.24
C ALA A 58 -14.16 -14.27 12.42
N SER A 59 -15.08 -13.35 12.11
CA SER A 59 -16.27 -13.66 11.29
C SER A 59 -16.00 -13.56 9.79
N ILE A 60 -14.83 -13.06 9.37
CA ILE A 60 -14.50 -12.80 7.97
C ILE A 60 -13.30 -13.64 7.56
N ARG A 61 -13.50 -14.48 6.54
CA ARG A 61 -12.44 -15.24 5.89
C ARG A 61 -12.08 -14.60 4.55
N LEU A 62 -10.86 -14.11 4.45
CA LEU A 62 -10.29 -13.77 3.15
C LEU A 62 -9.89 -15.04 2.40
N MET A 63 -10.22 -15.04 1.12
CA MET A 63 -9.94 -16.14 0.21
C MET A 63 -8.82 -15.73 -0.74
N HIS A 64 -8.09 -16.72 -1.25
CA HIS A 64 -7.03 -16.46 -2.23
C HIS A 64 -7.62 -15.88 -3.52
N THR A 65 -6.82 -15.06 -4.20
CA THR A 65 -7.14 -14.50 -5.51
C THR A 65 -7.41 -15.62 -6.51
N ARG A 66 -8.56 -15.58 -7.18
CA ARG A 66 -8.97 -16.58 -8.17
C ARG A 66 -9.74 -15.93 -9.31
N THR A 67 -9.37 -16.25 -10.55
CA THR A 67 -9.92 -15.64 -11.78
C THR A 67 -11.33 -16.13 -12.11
N ASP A 68 -11.76 -17.28 -11.57
CA ASP A 68 -13.13 -17.78 -11.65
C ASP A 68 -14.10 -17.03 -10.74
N LYS A 69 -13.60 -16.24 -9.77
CA LYS A 69 -14.41 -15.43 -8.85
C LYS A 69 -14.39 -13.95 -9.17
N VAL A 70 -13.22 -13.41 -9.50
CA VAL A 70 -13.04 -12.01 -9.91
C VAL A 70 -12.34 -11.99 -11.26
N PRO A 71 -13.07 -11.80 -12.37
CA PRO A 71 -12.50 -11.81 -13.71
C PRO A 71 -11.85 -10.47 -14.07
N ASN A 72 -11.03 -10.47 -15.13
CA ASN A 72 -10.50 -9.27 -15.79
C ASN A 72 -9.74 -8.31 -14.86
N THR A 73 -9.03 -8.86 -13.87
CA THR A 73 -8.26 -8.08 -12.90
C THR A 73 -7.00 -7.50 -13.53
N SER A 74 -6.65 -6.28 -13.14
CA SER A 74 -5.33 -5.72 -13.43
C SER A 74 -4.28 -6.29 -12.47
N ALA A 75 -3.00 -6.13 -12.80
CA ALA A 75 -1.91 -6.55 -11.91
C ALA A 75 -1.90 -5.74 -10.60
N THR A 76 -1.43 -6.35 -9.52
CA THR A 76 -1.15 -5.64 -8.27
C THR A 76 0.15 -4.84 -8.42
N ALA A 77 0.03 -3.62 -8.94
CA ALA A 77 1.15 -2.71 -9.20
C ALA A 77 0.69 -1.24 -9.11
N ALA A 78 1.58 -0.29 -9.44
CA ALA A 78 1.32 1.16 -9.41
C ALA A 78 0.83 1.66 -8.04
N SER A 79 1.22 0.92 -6.99
CA SER A 79 0.76 1.07 -5.60
C SER A 79 -0.77 1.15 -5.42
N SER A 80 -1.53 0.67 -6.40
CA SER A 80 -2.99 0.85 -6.48
C SER A 80 -3.80 -0.26 -5.80
N GLY A 81 -3.13 -1.32 -5.33
CA GLY A 81 -3.77 -2.55 -4.86
C GLY A 81 -4.78 -2.34 -3.74
N SER A 82 -4.40 -1.63 -2.67
CA SER A 82 -5.31 -1.36 -1.54
C SER A 82 -6.42 -0.38 -1.91
N ASP A 83 -6.11 0.67 -2.68
CA ASP A 83 -7.08 1.67 -3.12
C ASP A 83 -8.20 1.04 -3.95
N LEU A 84 -7.84 0.35 -5.04
CA LEU A 84 -8.80 -0.21 -5.98
C LEU A 84 -9.61 -1.34 -5.33
N ASN A 85 -8.93 -2.32 -4.73
CA ASN A 85 -9.60 -3.49 -4.15
C ASN A 85 -10.36 -3.13 -2.87
N GLY A 86 -9.87 -2.16 -2.08
CA GLY A 86 -10.58 -1.65 -0.90
C GLY A 86 -11.90 -1.01 -1.29
N MET A 87 -11.91 -0.18 -2.34
CA MET A 87 -13.14 0.40 -2.87
C MET A 87 -14.10 -0.67 -3.42
N ALA A 88 -13.60 -1.65 -4.18
CA ALA A 88 -14.44 -2.73 -4.72
C ALA A 88 -15.05 -3.62 -3.62
N VAL A 89 -14.30 -3.92 -2.55
CA VAL A 89 -14.80 -4.66 -1.39
C VAL A 89 -15.81 -3.83 -0.61
N ALA A 90 -15.55 -2.54 -0.40
CA ALA A 90 -16.49 -1.65 0.25
C ALA A 90 -17.80 -1.53 -0.51
N ASP A 91 -17.76 -1.47 -1.85
CA ASP A 91 -18.94 -1.50 -2.71
C ASP A 91 -19.78 -2.78 -2.49
N ALA A 92 -19.17 -3.96 -2.56
CA ALA A 92 -19.85 -5.22 -2.30
C ALA A 92 -20.46 -5.29 -0.88
N CYS A 93 -19.71 -4.84 0.13
CA CYS A 93 -20.15 -4.83 1.52
C CYS A 93 -21.33 -3.88 1.73
N ARG A 94 -21.33 -2.69 1.11
CA ARG A 94 -22.42 -1.71 1.21
C ARG A 94 -23.70 -2.22 0.57
N GLN A 95 -23.63 -2.86 -0.60
CA GLN A 95 -24.79 -3.51 -1.21
C GLN A 95 -25.43 -4.56 -0.28
N LEU A 96 -24.61 -5.38 0.38
CA LEU A 96 -25.09 -6.37 1.35
C LEU A 96 -25.68 -5.70 2.59
N ARG A 97 -25.00 -4.67 3.11
CA ARG A 97 -25.45 -3.91 4.28
C ARG A 97 -26.80 -3.24 4.02
N GLU A 98 -27.03 -2.66 2.85
CA GLU A 98 -28.31 -2.03 2.48
C GLU A 98 -29.48 -3.03 2.54
N ARG A 99 -29.28 -4.23 1.96
CA ARG A 99 -30.28 -5.32 2.00
C ARG A 99 -30.57 -5.75 3.44
N LEU A 100 -29.52 -5.93 4.24
CA LEU A 100 -29.63 -6.36 5.63
C LEU A 100 -30.22 -5.27 6.54
N ALA A 101 -29.87 -4.00 6.32
CA ALA A 101 -30.37 -2.88 7.11
C ALA A 101 -31.88 -2.71 6.95
N THR A 102 -32.40 -2.89 5.73
CA THR A 102 -33.84 -2.86 5.46
C THR A 102 -34.58 -3.94 6.25
N LEU A 103 -34.06 -5.17 6.25
CA LEU A 103 -34.64 -6.28 7.01
C LEU A 103 -34.51 -6.07 8.52
N ALA A 104 -33.37 -5.54 8.99
CA ALA A 104 -33.15 -5.25 10.40
C ALA A 104 -34.14 -4.18 10.90
N ALA A 105 -34.37 -3.13 10.12
CA ALA A 105 -35.34 -2.08 10.41
C ALA A 105 -36.77 -2.63 10.55
N GLU A 106 -37.21 -3.48 9.61
CA GLU A 106 -38.51 -4.16 9.72
C GLU A 106 -38.61 -4.99 11.01
N ARG A 107 -37.55 -5.75 11.33
CA ARG A 107 -37.55 -6.64 12.48
C ARG A 107 -37.52 -5.91 13.82
N LEU A 108 -36.85 -4.76 13.86
CA LEU A 108 -36.68 -3.92 15.06
C LEU A 108 -37.74 -2.82 15.17
N GLY A 109 -38.54 -2.59 14.13
CA GLY A 109 -39.62 -1.59 14.14
C GLY A 109 -39.11 -0.15 14.13
N CYS A 110 -37.97 0.13 13.48
CA CYS A 110 -37.33 1.44 13.45
C CYS A 110 -37.01 1.87 12.01
N ALA A 111 -36.49 3.09 11.81
CA ALA A 111 -36.07 3.55 10.49
C ALA A 111 -34.73 2.91 10.07
N VAL A 112 -34.47 2.78 8.77
CA VAL A 112 -33.23 2.16 8.25
C VAL A 112 -32.00 2.97 8.65
N GLU A 113 -32.15 4.29 8.69
CA GLU A 113 -31.12 5.26 9.06
C GLU A 113 -30.73 5.17 10.54
N GLU A 114 -31.52 4.46 11.35
CA GLU A 114 -31.28 4.21 12.78
C GLU A 114 -30.52 2.91 13.02
N ILE A 115 -30.42 2.04 12.01
CA ILE A 115 -29.71 0.77 12.11
C ILE A 115 -28.20 1.00 12.16
N ARG A 116 -27.55 0.38 13.14
CA ARG A 116 -26.09 0.38 13.30
C ARG A 116 -25.57 -1.05 13.30
N PHE A 117 -24.47 -1.26 12.60
CA PHE A 117 -23.73 -2.52 12.58
C PHE A 117 -22.42 -2.28 13.34
N SER A 118 -22.18 -3.04 14.41
CA SER A 118 -20.95 -2.91 15.20
C SER A 118 -20.69 -4.19 15.98
N ASP A 119 -19.43 -4.64 15.97
CA ASP A 119 -18.94 -5.78 16.75
C ASP A 119 -19.84 -7.03 16.67
N GLY A 120 -20.29 -7.39 15.47
CA GLY A 120 -21.14 -8.57 15.27
C GLY A 120 -22.59 -8.40 15.69
N HIS A 121 -23.02 -7.18 16.04
CA HIS A 121 -24.37 -6.84 16.46
C HIS A 121 -25.01 -5.82 15.50
N VAL A 122 -26.33 -5.91 15.40
CA VAL A 122 -27.18 -4.99 14.64
C VAL A 122 -28.21 -4.40 15.58
N THR A 123 -28.18 -3.09 15.77
CA THR A 123 -28.98 -2.38 16.79
C THR A 123 -29.75 -1.22 16.19
N GLY A 124 -30.95 -0.95 16.71
CA GLY A 124 -31.66 0.32 16.54
C GLY A 124 -31.29 1.33 17.64
N LEU A 125 -31.79 2.57 17.55
CA LEU A 125 -31.47 3.64 18.53
C LEU A 125 -31.99 3.39 19.95
N GLU A 126 -33.07 2.62 20.10
CA GLU A 126 -33.69 2.33 21.40
C GLU A 126 -33.07 1.12 22.14
N GLY A 127 -31.89 0.65 21.72
CA GLY A 127 -31.15 -0.43 22.37
C GLY A 127 -31.65 -1.85 22.03
N ALA A 128 -32.76 -1.99 21.32
CA ALA A 128 -33.17 -3.27 20.72
C ALA A 128 -32.20 -3.68 19.61
N GLY A 129 -31.82 -4.95 19.57
CA GLY A 129 -30.87 -5.45 18.58
C GLY A 129 -30.86 -6.96 18.46
N MET A 130 -30.03 -7.44 17.55
CA MET A 130 -29.77 -8.87 17.33
C MET A 130 -28.32 -9.09 16.90
N THR A 131 -27.86 -10.33 16.95
CA THR A 131 -26.57 -10.68 16.37
C THR A 131 -26.65 -10.63 14.85
N PHE A 132 -25.53 -10.31 14.20
CA PHE A 132 -25.41 -10.35 12.74
C PHE A 132 -25.73 -11.75 12.20
N ALA A 133 -25.33 -12.81 12.91
CA ALA A 133 -25.66 -14.19 12.58
C ALA A 133 -27.18 -14.45 12.58
N ALA A 134 -27.92 -13.95 13.58
CA ALA A 134 -29.37 -14.07 13.61
C ALA A 134 -30.02 -13.33 12.43
N LEU A 135 -29.52 -12.14 12.09
CA LEU A 135 -29.99 -11.38 10.94
C LEU A 135 -29.69 -12.09 9.61
N ALA A 136 -28.50 -12.68 9.46
CA ALA A 136 -28.13 -13.46 8.27
C ALA A 136 -29.02 -14.70 8.10
N GLY A 137 -29.28 -15.43 9.18
CA GLY A 137 -30.22 -16.55 9.19
C GLY A 137 -31.64 -16.13 8.83
N LEU A 138 -32.11 -15.00 9.37
CA LEU A 138 -33.40 -14.41 9.01
C LEU A 138 -33.43 -14.04 7.51
N ALA A 139 -32.40 -13.36 7.01
CA ALA A 139 -32.28 -12.96 5.61
C ALA A 139 -32.36 -14.17 4.66
N TYR A 140 -31.71 -15.28 5.01
CA TYR A 140 -31.81 -16.54 4.27
C TYR A 140 -33.26 -17.04 4.20
N THR A 141 -33.98 -17.11 5.33
CA THR A 141 -35.39 -17.56 5.33
C THR A 141 -36.34 -16.60 4.59
N ARG A 142 -35.97 -15.32 4.51
CA ARG A 142 -36.68 -14.30 3.71
C ARG A 142 -36.27 -14.30 2.24
N ARG A 143 -35.38 -15.20 1.81
CA ARG A 143 -34.87 -15.32 0.44
C ARG A 143 -34.17 -14.05 -0.05
N LEU A 144 -33.49 -13.34 0.85
CA LEU A 144 -32.64 -12.21 0.48
C LEU A 144 -31.32 -12.71 -0.09
N GLN A 145 -30.83 -12.03 -1.13
CA GLN A 145 -29.56 -12.37 -1.76
C GLN A 145 -28.38 -11.93 -0.88
N LEU A 146 -27.66 -12.91 -0.32
CA LEU A 146 -26.48 -12.74 0.54
C LEU A 146 -25.14 -12.87 -0.21
N SER A 147 -25.16 -12.61 -1.52
CA SER A 147 -23.98 -12.53 -2.39
C SER A 147 -23.98 -11.20 -3.14
N ALA A 148 -22.84 -10.53 -3.17
CA ALA A 148 -22.64 -9.31 -3.93
C ALA A 148 -21.27 -9.28 -4.61
N ALA A 149 -21.29 -8.91 -5.89
CA ALA A 149 -20.10 -8.51 -6.61
C ALA A 149 -19.94 -6.99 -6.48
N GLY A 150 -18.75 -6.54 -6.14
CA GLY A 150 -18.41 -5.13 -6.05
C GLY A 150 -17.39 -4.76 -7.11
N PHE A 151 -17.41 -3.50 -7.54
CA PHE A 151 -16.52 -3.01 -8.57
C PHE A 151 -16.12 -1.57 -8.32
N TYR A 152 -14.90 -1.22 -8.70
CA TYR A 152 -14.42 0.14 -8.68
C TYR A 152 -13.57 0.45 -9.91
N ALA A 153 -13.77 1.62 -10.48
CA ALA A 153 -12.90 2.22 -11.48
C ALA A 153 -12.52 3.63 -11.02
N THR A 154 -11.23 3.95 -11.03
CA THR A 154 -10.75 5.26 -10.58
C THR A 154 -11.33 6.36 -11.49
N PRO A 155 -12.02 7.36 -10.92
CA PRO A 155 -12.64 8.41 -11.72
C PRO A 155 -11.60 9.40 -12.26
N ASP A 156 -12.02 10.19 -13.25
CA ASP A 156 -11.33 11.41 -13.69
C ASP A 156 -9.90 11.24 -14.26
N LEU A 157 -9.47 10.03 -14.58
CA LEU A 157 -8.19 9.76 -15.27
C LEU A 157 -8.32 10.01 -16.77
N LYS A 158 -7.58 10.99 -17.29
CA LYS A 158 -7.56 11.36 -18.71
C LYS A 158 -6.17 11.81 -19.11
N TRP A 159 -5.52 11.10 -20.02
CA TRP A 159 -4.20 11.45 -20.52
C TRP A 159 -4.17 11.35 -22.05
N ASP A 160 -3.76 12.43 -22.71
CA ASP A 160 -3.55 12.45 -24.16
C ASP A 160 -2.06 12.23 -24.46
N TRP A 161 -1.76 11.07 -25.04
CA TRP A 161 -0.41 10.66 -25.40
C TRP A 161 0.18 11.45 -26.57
N ASN A 162 -0.64 12.03 -27.45
CA ASN A 162 -0.13 12.80 -28.59
C ASN A 162 0.45 14.13 -28.16
N VAL A 163 -0.10 14.73 -27.10
CA VAL A 163 0.33 16.05 -26.60
C VAL A 163 1.00 16.00 -25.23
N GLY A 164 1.03 14.84 -24.57
CA GLY A 164 1.61 14.67 -23.24
C GLY A 164 0.92 15.50 -22.16
N LYS A 165 -0.41 15.63 -22.23
CA LYS A 165 -1.19 16.45 -21.30
C LYS A 165 -2.40 15.71 -20.74
N GLY A 166 -2.74 16.03 -19.49
CA GLY A 166 -3.93 15.52 -18.82
C GLY A 166 -3.68 15.25 -17.35
N ARG A 167 -4.55 14.41 -16.77
CA ARG A 167 -4.46 13.88 -15.41
C ARG A 167 -4.22 12.37 -15.48
N PRO A 168 -2.94 11.93 -15.48
CA PRO A 168 -2.63 10.52 -15.51
C PRO A 168 -2.76 9.88 -14.13
N PHE A 169 -2.63 10.66 -13.05
CA PHE A 169 -2.64 10.21 -11.65
C PHE A 169 -3.88 10.64 -10.88
N HIS A 170 -4.37 9.76 -10.00
CA HIS A 170 -5.53 10.05 -9.16
C HIS A 170 -5.18 11.10 -8.11
N TYR A 171 -4.06 10.90 -7.43
CA TYR A 171 -3.46 11.83 -6.48
C TYR A 171 -1.94 11.62 -6.44
N PHE A 172 -1.26 12.39 -5.59
CA PHE A 172 0.17 12.24 -5.32
C PHE A 172 0.41 11.86 -3.86
N ALA A 173 1.27 10.87 -3.65
CA ALA A 173 1.88 10.56 -2.36
C ALA A 173 3.13 11.42 -2.18
N PHE A 174 3.34 11.91 -0.97
CA PHE A 174 4.45 12.80 -0.63
C PHE A 174 5.29 12.21 0.50
N GLY A 175 6.53 12.64 0.59
CA GLY A 175 7.38 12.29 1.73
C GLY A 175 8.70 13.03 1.71
N ALA A 176 9.38 13.03 2.85
CA ALA A 176 10.73 13.54 2.98
C ALA A 176 11.54 12.61 3.89
N ALA A 177 12.82 12.51 3.58
CA ALA A 177 13.80 11.81 4.40
C ALA A 177 15.05 12.67 4.54
N VAL A 178 15.63 12.64 5.74
CA VAL A 178 16.94 13.22 6.04
C VAL A 178 17.80 12.08 6.53
N SER A 179 18.95 11.87 5.88
CA SER A 179 19.86 10.78 6.16
C SER A 179 21.22 11.31 6.59
N GLU A 180 21.83 10.65 7.57
CA GLU A 180 23.19 10.87 8.02
C GLU A 180 24.02 9.64 7.67
N VAL A 181 25.19 9.85 7.06
CA VAL A 181 26.10 8.78 6.63
C VAL A 181 27.50 9.03 7.15
N GLU A 182 28.27 7.97 7.25
CA GLU A 182 29.71 8.02 7.52
C GLU A 182 30.45 7.31 6.39
N ILE A 183 31.59 7.87 5.98
CA ILE A 183 32.46 7.31 4.94
C ILE A 183 33.87 7.11 5.52
N ASP A 184 34.43 5.92 5.33
CA ASP A 184 35.86 5.68 5.51
C ASP A 184 36.62 6.17 4.28
N GLY A 185 37.38 7.26 4.41
CA GLY A 185 38.15 7.84 3.30
C GLY A 185 39.28 6.95 2.76
N HIS A 186 39.71 5.93 3.51
CA HIS A 186 40.73 5.00 3.05
C HIS A 186 40.14 3.92 2.13
N THR A 187 39.00 3.35 2.51
CA THR A 187 38.37 2.22 1.78
C THR A 187 37.23 2.64 0.86
N GLY A 188 36.64 3.82 1.07
CA GLY A 188 35.39 4.27 0.45
C GLY A 188 34.14 3.59 1.01
N MET A 189 34.28 2.66 1.95
CA MET A 189 33.12 2.02 2.60
C MET A 189 32.30 3.06 3.34
N SER A 190 30.98 2.89 3.31
CA SER A 190 30.05 3.82 3.97
C SER A 190 28.99 3.10 4.79
N ALA A 191 28.41 3.81 5.74
CA ALA A 191 27.31 3.30 6.56
C ALA A 191 26.26 4.40 6.80
N VAL A 192 24.98 4.03 6.74
CA VAL A 192 23.89 4.93 7.15
C VAL A 192 23.81 4.94 8.67
N ARG A 193 24.10 6.09 9.30
CA ARG A 193 24.09 6.24 10.76
C ARG A 193 22.69 6.46 11.28
N ARG A 194 21.93 7.33 10.61
CA ARG A 194 20.58 7.70 11.00
C ARG A 194 19.72 8.06 9.79
N VAL A 195 18.42 7.82 9.89
CA VAL A 195 17.42 8.40 9.00
C VAL A 195 16.19 8.87 9.79
N ASP A 196 15.68 10.05 9.42
CA ASP A 196 14.37 10.56 9.82
C ASP A 196 13.46 10.64 8.59
N ILE A 197 12.32 9.95 8.62
CA ILE A 197 11.33 9.90 7.55
C ILE A 197 10.00 10.48 8.03
N LEU A 198 9.43 11.37 7.24
CA LEU A 198 8.02 11.77 7.33
C LEU A 198 7.33 11.42 6.00
N HIS A 199 6.33 10.53 6.04
CA HIS A 199 5.64 10.07 4.83
C HIS A 199 4.13 10.29 4.91
N ASP A 200 3.54 10.74 3.79
CA ASP A 200 2.12 10.96 3.64
C ASP A 200 1.41 9.70 3.14
N VAL A 201 0.67 9.07 4.04
CA VAL A 201 -0.16 7.89 3.79
C VAL A 201 -1.66 8.18 3.91
N GLY A 202 -2.03 9.47 3.94
CA GLY A 202 -3.37 9.92 4.28
C GLY A 202 -3.87 9.37 5.62
N ASN A 203 -5.15 8.98 5.67
CA ASN A 203 -5.69 8.20 6.78
C ASN A 203 -5.33 6.73 6.57
N SER A 204 -4.21 6.32 7.15
CA SER A 204 -3.70 4.95 7.04
C SER A 204 -4.77 3.88 7.33
N LEU A 205 -4.87 2.87 6.45
CA LEU A 205 -5.71 1.69 6.68
C LEU A 205 -5.12 0.78 7.77
N ASN A 206 -3.79 0.77 7.92
CA ASN A 206 -3.08 0.05 8.96
C ASN A 206 -1.68 0.67 9.15
N ALA A 207 -1.53 1.46 10.21
CA ALA A 207 -0.32 2.25 10.44
C ALA A 207 0.94 1.39 10.64
N SER A 208 0.80 0.20 11.23
CA SER A 208 1.93 -0.72 11.43
C SER A 208 2.43 -1.30 10.11
N LEU A 209 1.52 -1.68 9.21
CA LEU A 209 1.89 -2.15 7.87
C LEU A 209 2.49 -1.04 7.01
N ASP A 210 1.92 0.17 7.08
CA ASP A 210 2.43 1.31 6.33
C ASP A 210 3.83 1.71 6.80
N ARG A 211 4.07 1.69 8.11
CA ARG A 211 5.42 1.88 8.66
C ARG A 211 6.39 0.82 8.14
N GLY A 212 6.02 -0.46 8.20
CA GLY A 212 6.87 -1.55 7.69
C GLY A 212 7.16 -1.44 6.19
N GLN A 213 6.18 -0.99 5.39
CA GLN A 213 6.37 -0.69 3.97
C GLN A 213 7.38 0.45 3.75
N ILE A 214 7.27 1.54 4.52
CA ILE A 214 8.21 2.65 4.44
C ILE A 214 9.63 2.19 4.80
N GLU A 215 9.77 1.42 5.88
CA GLU A 215 11.07 0.91 6.34
C GLU A 215 11.71 -0.01 5.28
N GLY A 216 10.95 -0.99 4.77
CA GLY A 216 11.42 -1.92 3.76
C GLY A 216 11.77 -1.26 2.44
N ALA A 217 10.89 -0.40 1.93
CA ALA A 217 11.12 0.30 0.67
C ALA A 217 12.30 1.27 0.76
N PHE A 218 12.49 1.95 1.90
CA PHE A 218 13.67 2.79 2.12
C PHE A 218 14.95 1.97 2.08
N VAL A 219 15.03 0.85 2.82
CA VAL A 219 16.23 -0.02 2.81
C VAL A 219 16.50 -0.58 1.41
N GLN A 220 15.46 -0.98 0.69
CA GLN A 220 15.59 -1.41 -0.71
C GLN A 220 16.15 -0.30 -1.61
N GLY A 221 15.69 0.94 -1.42
CA GLY A 221 16.22 2.10 -2.13
C GLY A 221 17.67 2.41 -1.76
N VAL A 222 18.08 2.16 -0.51
CA VAL A 222 19.49 2.27 -0.09
C VAL A 222 20.31 1.27 -0.89
N GLY A 223 19.89 0.00 -0.92
CA GLY A 223 20.53 -1.05 -1.70
C GLY A 223 20.76 -0.65 -3.16
N TRP A 224 19.69 -0.23 -3.83
CA TRP A 224 19.72 0.28 -5.22
C TRP A 224 20.79 1.35 -5.44
N LEU A 225 20.95 2.28 -4.50
CA LEU A 225 21.83 3.43 -4.65
C LEU A 225 23.23 3.20 -4.09
N THR A 226 23.51 2.13 -3.34
CA THR A 226 24.80 1.97 -2.65
C THR A 226 25.52 0.64 -2.93
N CYS A 227 24.82 -0.49 -3.05
CA CYS A 227 25.49 -1.80 -3.13
C CYS A 227 24.98 -2.73 -4.24
N GLU A 228 23.74 -2.55 -4.70
CA GLU A 228 23.14 -3.41 -5.72
C GLU A 228 23.69 -3.07 -7.13
N GLU A 229 24.72 -3.80 -7.56
CA GLU A 229 25.43 -3.54 -8.82
C GLU A 229 25.25 -4.69 -9.84
N LEU A 230 24.72 -4.36 -11.01
CA LEU A 230 24.65 -5.28 -12.14
C LEU A 230 25.90 -5.14 -13.03
N LYS A 231 26.63 -6.25 -13.24
CA LYS A 231 27.81 -6.29 -14.11
C LYS A 231 27.63 -7.28 -15.23
N TRP A 232 28.06 -6.89 -16.43
CA TRP A 232 28.12 -7.76 -17.61
C TRP A 232 29.56 -7.83 -18.12
N ASN A 233 29.93 -8.95 -18.73
CA ASN A 233 31.18 -9.06 -19.48
C ASN A 233 31.01 -8.54 -20.93
N ASP A 234 32.12 -8.51 -21.69
CA ASP A 234 32.14 -8.05 -23.09
C ASP A 234 31.28 -8.90 -24.04
N GLN A 235 30.86 -10.10 -23.62
CA GLN A 235 29.96 -10.98 -24.36
C GLN A 235 28.48 -10.79 -23.97
N GLY A 236 28.17 -9.84 -23.08
CA GLY A 236 26.81 -9.58 -22.59
C GLY A 236 26.28 -10.60 -21.58
N THR A 237 27.15 -11.40 -20.95
CA THR A 237 26.77 -12.33 -19.87
C THR A 237 26.68 -11.60 -18.54
N LEU A 238 25.57 -11.76 -17.81
CA LEU A 238 25.39 -11.20 -16.47
C LEU A 238 26.30 -11.91 -15.45
N LEU A 239 27.26 -11.17 -14.91
CA LEU A 239 28.22 -11.66 -13.92
C LEU A 239 27.62 -11.74 -12.52
N THR A 240 26.73 -10.80 -12.16
CA THR A 240 26.10 -10.72 -10.85
C THR A 240 24.71 -11.39 -10.83
N HIS A 241 24.67 -12.68 -11.16
CA HIS A 241 23.42 -13.46 -11.35
C HIS A 241 22.99 -14.29 -10.14
N SER A 242 23.62 -14.11 -8.97
CA SER A 242 23.33 -14.87 -7.75
C SER A 242 23.50 -14.02 -6.49
N ALA A 243 22.90 -14.45 -5.38
CA ALA A 243 23.00 -13.77 -4.08
C ALA A 243 24.44 -13.65 -3.55
N SER A 244 25.38 -14.48 -4.00
CA SER A 244 26.80 -14.33 -3.63
C SER A 244 27.52 -13.23 -4.42
N THR A 245 26.92 -12.75 -5.52
CA THR A 245 27.53 -11.80 -6.46
C THR A 245 26.73 -10.51 -6.62
N TYR A 246 25.44 -10.53 -6.28
CA TYR A 246 24.56 -9.36 -6.24
C TYR A 246 24.19 -9.09 -4.78
N ALA A 247 24.83 -8.09 -4.19
CA ALA A 247 24.70 -7.78 -2.77
C ALA A 247 23.49 -6.85 -2.55
N ILE A 248 22.41 -7.40 -2.02
CA ILE A 248 21.33 -6.61 -1.41
C ILE A 248 21.72 -6.19 0.01
N PRO A 249 21.06 -5.18 0.61
CA PRO A 249 21.30 -4.79 2.00
C PRO A 249 21.16 -5.96 2.97
N ALA A 250 22.19 -6.17 3.79
CA ALA A 250 22.15 -7.04 4.94
C ALA A 250 21.65 -6.29 6.18
N ILE A 251 21.47 -7.00 7.30
CA ILE A 251 21.01 -6.40 8.56
C ILE A 251 21.92 -5.27 9.06
N SER A 252 23.22 -5.34 8.78
CA SER A 252 24.21 -4.33 9.17
C SER A 252 24.10 -3.03 8.36
N ASP A 253 23.44 -3.07 7.20
CA ASP A 253 23.34 -1.94 6.29
C ASP A 253 22.10 -1.09 6.59
N ALA A 254 21.16 -1.62 7.38
CA ALA A 254 20.02 -0.86 7.87
C ALA A 254 20.48 0.29 8.79
N PRO A 255 19.81 1.46 8.76
CA PRO A 255 20.15 2.57 9.64
C PRO A 255 20.08 2.16 11.11
N LYS A 256 21.12 2.46 11.89
CA LYS A 256 21.14 2.17 13.34
C LYS A 256 20.06 2.93 14.10
N ASP A 257 19.84 4.18 13.71
CA ASP A 257 18.76 5.03 14.21
C ASP A 257 17.74 5.26 13.08
N PHE A 258 16.64 4.52 13.10
CA PHE A 258 15.63 4.53 12.04
C PHE A 258 14.30 5.07 12.57
N ARG A 259 14.00 6.33 12.24
CA ARG A 259 12.81 7.04 12.71
C ARG A 259 11.83 7.26 11.57
N VAL A 260 10.64 6.68 11.69
CA VAL A 260 9.56 6.81 10.69
C VAL A 260 8.33 7.40 11.35
N SER A 261 7.87 8.52 10.80
CA SER A 261 6.63 9.20 11.17
C SER A 261 5.66 9.26 9.99
N LEU A 262 4.37 9.12 10.29
CA LEU A 262 3.30 9.29 9.31
C LEU A 262 2.74 10.72 9.41
N LEU A 263 2.47 11.35 8.27
CA LEU A 263 1.90 12.69 8.24
C LEU A 263 0.45 12.66 8.79
N SER A 264 0.21 13.38 9.88
CA SER A 264 -1.12 13.48 10.50
C SER A 264 -2.06 14.43 9.74
N ASN A 265 -3.37 14.21 9.84
CA ASN A 265 -4.41 15.09 9.27
C ASN A 265 -4.31 15.27 7.75
N ALA A 266 -3.92 14.22 7.03
CA ALA A 266 -3.63 14.24 5.59
C ALA A 266 -4.64 13.45 4.74
N ALA A 267 -5.87 13.26 5.23
CA ALA A 267 -6.89 12.45 4.58
C ALA A 267 -7.05 12.78 3.08
N GLN A 268 -6.99 11.76 2.23
CA GLN A 268 -7.11 11.91 0.78
C GLN A 268 -8.54 11.72 0.32
N GLU A 269 -9.14 12.76 -0.23
CA GLU A 269 -10.50 12.66 -0.77
C GLU A 269 -10.62 11.60 -1.87
N LYS A 270 -11.82 11.00 -1.96
CA LYS A 270 -12.21 10.04 -3.02
C LYS A 270 -11.29 8.81 -3.11
N THR A 271 -10.80 8.36 -1.97
CA THR A 271 -10.09 7.09 -1.78
C THR A 271 -10.77 6.29 -0.67
N ILE A 272 -10.38 5.02 -0.51
CA ILE A 272 -10.91 4.19 0.56
C ILE A 272 -10.51 4.77 1.93
N HIS A 273 -11.52 5.19 2.71
CA HIS A 273 -11.37 5.74 4.08
C HIS A 273 -10.39 6.92 4.24
N GLY A 274 -10.04 7.60 3.14
CA GLY A 274 -9.10 8.71 3.14
C GLY A 274 -7.63 8.30 3.06
N SER A 275 -7.31 7.04 2.76
CA SER A 275 -5.94 6.53 2.71
C SER A 275 -5.17 6.97 1.47
N LYS A 276 -3.83 6.89 1.53
CA LYS A 276 -2.96 6.94 0.36
C LYS A 276 -2.12 5.68 0.24
N ALA A 277 -1.74 5.39 -1.01
CA ALA A 277 -0.84 4.34 -1.38
C ALA A 277 0.59 4.59 -0.84
N VAL A 278 1.24 3.50 -0.38
CA VAL A 278 2.54 3.54 0.30
C VAL A 278 3.54 2.50 -0.23
N GLY A 279 3.16 1.69 -1.22
CA GLY A 279 4.03 0.59 -1.69
C GLY A 279 5.34 1.07 -2.32
N GLU A 280 5.24 1.84 -3.40
CA GLU A 280 6.39 2.37 -4.14
C GLU A 280 6.88 3.75 -3.64
N PRO A 281 6.02 4.71 -3.21
CA PRO A 281 6.46 6.08 -2.88
C PRO A 281 7.66 6.19 -1.92
N PRO A 282 7.77 5.38 -0.84
CA PRO A 282 8.88 5.51 0.10
C PRO A 282 10.22 5.02 -0.46
N PHE A 283 10.25 4.21 -1.54
CA PHE A 283 11.49 3.72 -2.16
C PHE A 283 12.42 4.87 -2.56
N MET A 284 11.83 5.93 -3.12
CA MET A 284 12.56 7.12 -3.59
C MET A 284 13.19 7.94 -2.46
N LEU A 285 12.79 7.72 -1.20
CA LEU A 285 13.34 8.45 -0.05
C LEU A 285 14.82 8.14 0.19
N ALA A 286 15.30 6.98 -0.26
CA ALA A 286 16.71 6.60 -0.19
C ALA A 286 17.62 7.51 -1.02
N ILE A 287 17.09 8.33 -1.94
CA ILE A 287 17.86 9.40 -2.59
C ILE A 287 18.54 10.29 -1.54
N SER A 288 17.91 10.51 -0.38
CA SER A 288 18.53 11.24 0.74
C SER A 288 19.87 10.65 1.19
N VAL A 289 20.05 9.32 1.12
CA VAL A 289 21.33 8.65 1.43
C VAL A 289 22.37 8.96 0.37
N ARG A 290 22.02 8.90 -0.92
CA ARG A 290 22.92 9.31 -2.01
C ARG A 290 23.36 10.78 -1.86
N GLU A 291 22.43 11.67 -1.50
CA GLU A 291 22.77 13.08 -1.32
C GLU A 291 23.65 13.29 -0.09
N ALA A 292 23.41 12.56 0.99
CA ALA A 292 24.26 12.57 2.18
C ALA A 292 25.67 12.00 1.88
N LEU A 293 25.78 10.98 1.02
CA LEU A 293 27.08 10.47 0.56
C LEU A 293 27.83 11.52 -0.26
N ARG A 294 27.15 12.22 -1.18
CA ARG A 294 27.78 13.33 -1.92
C ARG A 294 28.24 14.44 -0.97
N ASP A 295 27.42 14.82 0.00
CA ASP A 295 27.79 15.81 1.01
C ASP A 295 29.04 15.37 1.79
N ALA A 296 29.05 14.13 2.31
CA ALA A 296 30.18 13.56 3.03
C ALA A 296 31.46 13.45 2.18
N VAL A 297 31.35 13.13 0.88
CA VAL A 297 32.52 13.12 -0.04
C VAL A 297 33.12 14.52 -0.20
N SER A 298 32.30 15.57 -0.15
CA SER A 298 32.77 16.97 -0.27
C SER A 298 33.73 17.35 0.85
N ALA A 299 33.56 16.74 2.04
CA ALA A 299 34.44 16.95 3.19
C ALA A 299 35.87 16.42 3.00
N PHE A 300 36.13 15.61 1.96
CA PHE A 300 37.48 15.15 1.57
C PHE A 300 38.19 16.10 0.60
N GLY A 301 37.77 17.37 0.51
CA GLY A 301 38.40 18.38 -0.34
C GLY A 301 37.92 18.38 -1.79
N LYS A 302 36.75 17.77 -2.05
CA LYS A 302 36.05 17.84 -3.34
C LYS A 302 35.03 18.98 -3.27
N GLU A 303 35.49 20.20 -3.51
CA GLU A 303 34.61 21.37 -3.60
C GLU A 303 33.95 21.44 -4.99
N GLY A 304 32.65 21.74 -5.05
CA GLY A 304 31.90 21.95 -6.29
C GLY A 304 31.09 20.75 -6.78
N ASP A 305 30.59 20.83 -8.01
CA ASP A 305 29.82 19.74 -8.63
C ASP A 305 30.76 18.61 -9.08
N PHE A 306 30.55 17.42 -8.53
CA PHE A 306 31.16 16.18 -8.99
C PHE A 306 30.10 15.10 -9.17
N ASP A 307 30.36 14.20 -10.11
CA ASP A 307 29.47 13.06 -10.34
C ASP A 307 29.78 11.95 -9.34
N LEU A 308 28.78 11.58 -8.54
CA LEU A 308 28.82 10.40 -7.68
C LEU A 308 27.99 9.28 -8.36
N PRO A 309 28.65 8.18 -8.79
CA PRO A 309 27.97 7.09 -9.49
C PRO A 309 26.80 6.49 -8.70
N SER A 310 25.83 5.94 -9.42
CA SER A 310 24.75 5.12 -8.86
C SER A 310 24.81 3.72 -9.49
N PRO A 311 25.11 2.66 -8.72
CA PRO A 311 25.28 2.65 -7.27
C PRO A 311 26.59 3.33 -6.80
N SER A 312 26.52 4.01 -5.65
CA SER A 312 27.65 4.61 -4.94
C SER A 312 28.36 3.56 -4.09
N THR A 313 28.89 2.52 -4.74
CA THR A 313 29.65 1.44 -4.09
C THR A 313 30.90 1.96 -3.41
N GLY A 314 31.48 1.19 -2.48
CA GLY A 314 32.72 1.60 -1.81
C GLY A 314 33.85 1.89 -2.81
N GLU A 315 33.95 1.10 -3.88
CA GLU A 315 34.88 1.34 -4.99
C GLU A 315 34.58 2.67 -5.71
N ALA A 316 33.31 2.96 -6.00
CA ALA A 316 32.89 4.19 -6.66
C ALA A 316 33.19 5.42 -5.80
N VAL A 317 32.86 5.36 -4.50
CA VAL A 317 33.14 6.41 -3.52
C VAL A 317 34.65 6.64 -3.41
N LYS A 318 35.45 5.56 -3.27
CA LYS A 318 36.91 5.68 -3.15
C LYS A 318 37.54 6.35 -4.37
N LYS A 319 37.11 5.97 -5.58
CA LYS A 319 37.58 6.59 -6.84
C LYS A 319 37.32 8.09 -6.88
N VAL A 320 36.18 8.54 -6.35
CA VAL A 320 35.85 9.97 -6.30
C VAL A 320 36.72 10.71 -5.28
N ILE A 321 36.93 10.13 -4.09
CA ILE A 321 37.75 10.74 -3.03
C ILE A 321 39.22 10.89 -3.48
N GLY A 322 39.82 9.84 -4.06
CA GLY A 322 41.27 9.74 -4.30
C GLY A 322 41.93 8.82 -3.29
#